data_AF-A0A3Q9GBB7-F1
#
_entry.id   AF-A0A3Q9GBB7-F1
#
_cell.length_a   1.000
_cell.length_b   1.000
_cell.length_c   1.000
_cell.angle_alpha   90.00
_cell.angle_beta   90.00
_cell.angle_gamma   90.00
#
_symmetry.space_group_name_H-M   'P 1'
#
loop_
_entity.id
_entity.type
_entity.pdbx_description
1 polymer ?
#
loop_
_entity_poly.entity_id
_entity_poly.type
_entity_poly.pdbx_seq_one_letter_code
_entity_poly.pdbx_strand_id
1 'polypeptide(L)'
;MSIQSIQVERGISLPQEYLKLLTSLHEADEYCFNEYPEEDPDFEGRCWCFLNEDDLIEEIDMRGVGKSAVHKQLELYIKCFSEFSDSQFLTSPDGQTPIQRVLNGFVVAEDNGDLLYLDPLDDFSVWIFHHDGSDVMKVTGSIGEWLSRAVVA
;
A
#
# COMPACT_ATOMS: atom_id res chain seq x y z
N MET A 1 10.30 7.69 15.23
CA MET A 1 9.36 6.68 15.80
C MET A 1 9.72 5.36 15.15
N SER A 2 9.73 4.23 15.86
CA SER A 2 10.15 2.96 15.22
C SER A 2 8.97 2.16 14.66
N ILE A 3 9.25 1.19 13.79
CA ILE A 3 8.24 0.24 13.28
C ILE A 3 7.53 -0.50 14.41
N GLN A 4 8.22 -0.75 15.53
CA GLN A 4 7.62 -1.32 16.72
C GLN A 4 6.58 -0.37 17.35
N SER A 5 6.88 0.92 17.41
CA SER A 5 5.92 1.92 17.89
C SER A 5 4.71 2.03 16.97
N ILE A 6 4.90 2.00 15.65
CA ILE A 6 3.79 2.04 14.68
C ILE A 6 2.87 0.82 14.87
N GLN A 7 3.43 -0.38 15.00
CA GLN A 7 2.65 -1.60 15.23
C GLN A 7 1.80 -1.51 16.51
N VAL A 8 2.37 -1.00 17.60
CA VAL A 8 1.66 -0.77 18.87
C VAL A 8 0.55 0.27 18.71
N GLU A 9 0.85 1.40 18.06
CA GLU A 9 -0.12 2.47 17.80
C GLU A 9 -1.31 1.96 16.99
N ARG A 10 -1.03 1.17 15.95
CA ARG A 10 -2.05 0.63 15.05
C ARG A 10 -2.74 -0.62 15.57
N GLY A 11 -2.23 -1.24 16.65
CA GLY A 11 -2.75 -2.50 17.17
C GLY A 11 -2.60 -3.67 16.18
N ILE A 12 -1.55 -3.64 15.35
CA ILE A 12 -1.27 -4.66 14.33
C ILE A 12 0.06 -5.38 14.62
N SER A 13 0.26 -6.54 13.99
CA SER A 13 1.56 -7.24 13.97
C SER A 13 1.91 -7.54 12.53
N LEU A 14 2.87 -6.80 11.99
CA LEU A 14 3.25 -6.89 10.57
C LEU A 14 3.93 -8.23 10.27
N PRO A 15 3.79 -8.76 9.05
CA PRO A 15 4.42 -10.02 8.65
C PRO A 15 5.93 -10.01 8.82
N GLN A 16 6.50 -11.14 9.27
CA GLN A 16 7.94 -11.27 9.50
C GLN A 16 8.75 -11.05 8.21
N GLU A 17 8.19 -11.45 7.07
CA GLU A 17 8.74 -11.25 5.73
C GLU A 17 8.87 -9.77 5.40
N TYR A 18 7.84 -8.96 5.71
CA TYR A 18 7.90 -7.51 5.54
C TYR A 18 8.91 -6.88 6.51
N LEU A 19 8.93 -7.30 7.78
CA LEU A 19 9.89 -6.78 8.75
C LEU A 19 11.34 -7.07 8.34
N LYS A 20 11.61 -8.25 7.77
CA LYS A 20 12.92 -8.59 7.21
C LYS A 20 13.27 -7.68 6.03
N LEU A 21 12.34 -7.47 5.11
CA LEU A 21 12.52 -6.54 3.99
C LEU A 21 12.86 -5.14 4.52
N LEU A 22 12.04 -4.61 5.43
CA LEU A 22 12.21 -3.27 6.00
C LEU A 22 13.61 -3.08 6.62
N THR A 23 14.15 -4.11 7.29
CA THR A 23 15.51 -4.03 7.85
C THR A 23 16.64 -4.03 6.83
N SER A 24 16.37 -4.47 5.60
CA SER A 24 17.31 -4.44 4.49
C SER A 24 17.14 -3.25 3.55
N LEU A 25 16.04 -2.48 3.70
CA LEU A 25 15.78 -1.36 2.80
C LEU A 25 16.82 -0.24 2.99
N HIS A 26 17.31 0.26 1.86
CA HIS A 26 18.06 1.50 1.75
C HIS A 26 17.20 2.60 1.10
N GLU A 27 17.67 3.85 1.12
CA GLU A 27 17.00 4.94 0.40
C GLU A 27 16.84 4.57 -1.08
N ALA A 28 15.61 4.65 -1.61
CA ALA A 28 15.23 4.39 -3.01
C ALA A 28 15.34 2.93 -3.50
N ASP A 29 15.09 1.94 -2.64
CA ASP A 29 14.97 0.56 -3.09
C ASP A 29 13.67 0.34 -3.89
N GLU A 30 13.83 0.08 -5.18
CA GLU A 30 12.74 -0.15 -6.14
C GLU A 30 12.57 -1.65 -6.46
N TYR A 31 11.31 -2.11 -6.44
CA TYR A 31 10.95 -3.48 -6.77
C TYR A 31 9.88 -3.49 -7.87
N CYS A 32 10.18 -4.08 -9.01
CA CYS A 32 9.25 -4.20 -10.13
C CYS A 32 8.40 -5.46 -10.00
N PHE A 33 7.09 -5.32 -10.18
CA PHE A 33 6.12 -6.41 -10.06
C PHE A 33 5.10 -6.33 -11.19
N ASN A 34 4.96 -7.42 -11.95
CA ASN A 34 3.92 -7.55 -12.96
C ASN A 34 2.60 -7.97 -12.31
N GLU A 35 1.64 -7.05 -12.26
CA GLU A 35 0.29 -7.30 -11.73
C GLU A 35 -0.58 -8.16 -12.66
N TYR A 36 -0.21 -8.27 -13.93
CA TYR A 36 -0.99 -8.91 -14.99
C TYR A 36 -0.21 -10.04 -15.70
N PRO A 37 0.42 -10.98 -14.98
CA PRO A 37 1.32 -11.96 -15.60
C PRO A 37 0.60 -12.93 -16.55
N GLU A 38 -0.72 -13.08 -16.42
CA GLU A 38 -1.53 -13.92 -17.31
C GLU A 38 -2.00 -13.18 -18.57
N GLU A 39 -2.27 -11.88 -18.45
CA GLU A 39 -2.81 -11.05 -19.54
C GLU A 39 -1.70 -10.42 -20.39
N ASP A 40 -0.62 -9.98 -19.74
CA ASP A 40 0.56 -9.38 -20.36
C ASP A 40 1.85 -9.92 -19.68
N PRO A 41 2.30 -11.14 -20.03
CA PRO A 41 3.48 -11.74 -19.43
C PRO A 41 4.79 -11.03 -19.80
N ASP A 42 4.79 -10.23 -20.87
CA ASP A 42 5.96 -9.48 -21.34
C ASP A 42 6.06 -8.11 -20.67
N PHE A 43 5.03 -7.68 -19.93
CA PHE A 43 5.11 -6.49 -19.08
C PHE A 43 6.14 -6.71 -17.96
N GLU A 44 7.14 -5.85 -17.91
CA GLU A 44 8.21 -5.90 -16.89
C GLU A 44 7.68 -5.65 -15.47
N GLY A 45 6.47 -5.10 -15.37
CA GLY A 45 5.85 -4.74 -14.11
C GLY A 45 6.04 -3.28 -13.77
N ARG A 46 5.26 -2.82 -12.81
CA ARG A 46 5.42 -1.50 -12.21
C ARG A 46 6.50 -1.56 -11.15
N CYS A 47 7.37 -0.56 -11.10
CA CYS A 47 8.43 -0.46 -10.11
C CYS A 47 7.96 0.37 -8.91
N TRP A 48 8.02 -0.26 -7.74
CA TRP A 48 7.50 0.26 -6.48
C TRP A 48 8.66 0.73 -5.60
N CYS A 49 8.64 1.99 -5.22
CA CYS A 49 9.60 2.58 -4.28
C CYS A 49 9.21 2.19 -2.85
N PHE A 50 9.93 1.26 -2.24
CA PHE A 50 9.63 0.81 -0.89
C PHE A 50 10.05 1.84 0.16
N LEU A 51 9.16 2.04 1.14
CA LEU A 51 9.34 2.99 2.22
C LEU A 51 10.22 2.37 3.30
N ASN A 52 11.33 3.03 3.61
CA ASN A 52 12.15 2.66 4.76
C ASN A 52 11.48 3.11 6.08
N GLU A 53 12.09 2.77 7.23
CA GLU A 53 11.50 3.07 8.54
C GLU A 53 11.34 4.57 8.83
N ASP A 54 12.26 5.40 8.31
CA ASP A 54 12.18 6.85 8.42
C ASP A 54 11.08 7.41 7.50
N ASP A 55 10.96 6.89 6.27
CA ASP A 55 9.91 7.31 5.32
C ASP A 55 8.51 7.03 5.89
N LEU A 56 8.30 5.85 6.49
CA LEU A 56 7.00 5.44 7.03
C LEU A 56 6.42 6.43 8.05
N ILE A 57 7.26 7.16 8.78
CA ILE A 57 6.85 8.11 9.81
C ILE A 57 6.79 9.55 9.31
N GLU A 58 7.24 9.83 8.09
CA GLU A 58 7.17 11.16 7.53
C GLU A 58 5.72 11.64 7.44
N GLU A 59 5.51 12.93 7.66
CA GLU A 59 4.19 13.55 7.56
C GLU A 59 4.01 14.08 6.14
N ILE A 60 2.99 13.58 5.46
CA ILE A 60 2.58 14.09 4.16
C ILE A 60 1.47 15.12 4.38
N ASP A 61 1.55 16.24 3.67
CA ASP A 61 0.51 17.27 3.62
C ASP A 61 -0.17 17.26 2.25
N MET A 62 -1.44 16.86 2.23
CA MET A 62 -2.29 16.96 1.05
C MET A 62 -3.11 18.26 1.14
N ARG A 63 -2.72 19.24 0.33
CA ARG A 63 -3.27 20.60 0.36
C ARG A 63 -4.80 20.60 0.28
N GLY A 64 -5.44 21.14 1.31
CA GLY A 64 -6.91 21.26 1.39
C GLY A 64 -7.61 20.04 1.99
N VAL A 65 -6.89 18.95 2.24
CA VAL A 65 -7.43 17.67 2.73
C VAL A 65 -6.93 17.39 4.16
N GLY A 66 -5.64 17.64 4.39
CA GLY A 66 -5.02 17.53 5.71
C GLY A 66 -3.71 16.76 5.64
N LYS A 67 -3.32 16.21 6.81
CA LYS A 67 -2.03 15.56 6.99
C LYS A 67 -2.18 14.16 7.56
N SER A 68 -1.26 13.26 7.18
CA SER A 68 -1.15 11.94 7.77
C SER A 68 0.29 11.43 7.65
N ALA A 69 0.66 10.44 8.46
CA ALA A 69 1.92 9.75 8.28
C ALA A 69 1.87 8.90 7.00
N VAL A 70 3.01 8.67 6.32
CA VAL A 70 3.05 7.93 5.04
C VAL A 70 2.38 6.56 5.16
N HIS A 71 2.65 5.81 6.22
CA HIS A 71 2.05 4.48 6.44
C HIS A 71 0.50 4.48 6.59
N LYS A 72 -0.13 5.67 6.70
CA LYS A 72 -1.57 5.93 6.78
C LYS A 72 -2.09 6.83 5.64
N GLN A 73 -1.30 7.08 4.61
CA GLN A 73 -1.63 8.04 3.54
C GLN A 73 -2.96 7.75 2.83
N LEU A 74 -3.45 6.50 2.83
CA LEU A 74 -4.78 6.14 2.35
C LEU A 74 -5.89 6.99 3.00
N GLU A 75 -5.74 7.41 4.25
CA GLU A 75 -6.69 8.29 4.94
C GLU A 75 -6.93 9.61 4.20
N LEU A 76 -5.91 10.15 3.53
CA LEU A 76 -6.02 11.41 2.79
C LEU A 76 -6.80 11.22 1.49
N TYR A 77 -6.47 10.18 0.72
CA TYR A 77 -7.19 9.88 -0.52
C TYR A 77 -8.64 9.49 -0.27
N ILE A 78 -8.92 8.73 0.79
CA ILE A 78 -10.30 8.39 1.17
C ILE A 78 -11.09 9.63 1.60
N LYS A 79 -10.47 10.60 2.27
CA LYS A 79 -11.14 11.88 2.58
C LYS A 79 -11.55 12.59 1.29
N CYS A 80 -10.64 12.70 0.32
CA CYS A 80 -10.97 13.26 -1.00
C CYS A 80 -12.14 12.52 -1.66
N PHE A 81 -12.08 11.18 -1.73
CA PHE A 81 -13.14 10.38 -2.33
C PHE A 81 -14.50 10.65 -1.66
N SER A 82 -14.52 10.72 -0.33
CA SER A 82 -15.74 10.92 0.46
C SER A 82 -16.33 12.33 0.32
N GLU A 83 -15.58 13.31 -0.20
CA GLU A 83 -16.12 14.64 -0.51
C GLU A 83 -16.96 14.67 -1.79
N PHE A 84 -16.71 13.74 -2.72
CA PHE A 84 -17.35 13.72 -4.04
C PHE A 84 -18.23 12.47 -4.27
N SER A 85 -18.27 11.56 -3.30
CA SER A 85 -19.00 10.29 -3.38
C SER A 85 -19.68 9.96 -2.06
N ASP A 86 -20.96 9.57 -2.12
CA ASP A 86 -21.70 9.03 -0.98
C ASP A 86 -21.45 7.51 -0.78
N SER A 87 -20.62 6.89 -1.64
CA SER A 87 -20.33 5.46 -1.58
C SER A 87 -19.55 5.11 -0.31
N GLN A 88 -19.91 3.98 0.31
CA GLN A 88 -19.16 3.39 1.42
C GLN A 88 -18.14 2.33 0.94
N PHE A 89 -18.00 2.19 -0.38
CA PHE A 89 -17.20 1.16 -1.04
C PHE A 89 -16.35 1.76 -2.16
N LEU A 90 -15.15 1.21 -2.33
CA LEU A 90 -14.32 1.39 -3.50
C LEU A 90 -14.52 0.23 -4.47
N THR A 91 -14.22 0.48 -5.75
CA THR A 91 -14.30 -0.53 -6.81
C THR A 91 -13.04 -1.37 -6.83
N SER A 92 -13.20 -2.65 -7.17
CA SER A 92 -12.12 -3.62 -7.38
C SER A 92 -12.49 -4.56 -8.52
N PRO A 93 -11.53 -5.19 -9.23
CA PRO A 93 -11.83 -6.24 -10.21
C PRO A 93 -12.68 -7.37 -9.64
N ASP A 94 -12.49 -7.71 -8.35
CA ASP A 94 -13.22 -8.76 -7.64
C ASP A 94 -14.55 -8.29 -7.02
N GLY A 95 -14.94 -7.02 -7.22
CA GLY A 95 -16.18 -6.47 -6.71
C GLY A 95 -16.00 -5.18 -5.92
N GLN A 96 -16.60 -5.11 -4.73
CA GLN A 96 -16.61 -3.90 -3.90
C GLN A 96 -15.83 -4.11 -2.59
N THR A 97 -14.97 -3.15 -2.26
CA THR A 97 -14.17 -3.17 -1.03
C THR A 97 -14.65 -2.05 -0.09
N PRO A 98 -15.02 -2.34 1.17
CA PRO A 98 -15.45 -1.31 2.11
C PRO A 98 -14.36 -0.27 2.37
N ILE A 99 -14.70 1.01 2.38
CA ILE A 99 -13.74 2.10 2.67
C ILE A 99 -13.03 1.88 4.02
N GLN A 100 -13.75 1.43 5.04
CA GLN A 100 -13.19 1.15 6.36
C GLN A 100 -12.08 0.08 6.32
N ARG A 101 -12.13 -0.86 5.38
CA ARG A 101 -11.06 -1.85 5.19
C ARG A 101 -9.82 -1.18 4.59
N VAL A 102 -10.02 -0.37 3.55
CA VAL A 102 -8.94 0.37 2.87
C VAL A 102 -8.25 1.37 3.81
N LEU A 103 -9.01 2.09 4.64
CA LEU A 103 -8.46 2.99 5.66
C LEU A 103 -7.52 2.29 6.65
N ASN A 104 -7.73 1.00 6.90
CA ASN A 104 -6.88 0.20 7.76
C ASN A 104 -5.67 -0.39 7.03
N GLY A 105 -5.49 -0.13 5.74
CA GLY A 105 -4.32 -0.52 4.98
C GLY A 105 -3.03 0.05 5.56
N PHE A 106 -1.94 -0.71 5.45
CA PHE A 106 -0.60 -0.27 5.83
C PHE A 106 0.22 -0.03 4.56
N VAL A 107 0.45 1.23 4.22
CA VAL A 107 1.21 1.62 3.03
C VAL A 107 2.67 1.21 3.21
N VAL A 108 3.24 0.55 2.21
CA VAL A 108 4.61 0.02 2.22
C VAL A 108 5.46 0.48 1.06
N ALA A 109 4.85 0.90 -0.04
CA ALA A 109 5.55 1.43 -1.20
C ALA A 109 4.63 2.37 -1.99
N GLU A 110 5.21 3.19 -2.85
CA GLU A 110 4.48 4.05 -3.78
C GLU A 110 5.07 3.99 -5.19
N ASP A 111 4.24 4.32 -6.18
CA ASP A 111 4.66 4.60 -7.55
C ASP A 111 3.72 5.63 -8.17
N ASN A 112 4.25 6.77 -8.61
CA ASN A 112 3.49 7.82 -9.29
C ASN A 112 2.15 8.21 -8.62
N GLY A 113 2.09 8.16 -7.29
CA GLY A 113 0.91 8.47 -6.48
C GLY A 113 -0.01 7.27 -6.18
N ASP A 114 0.15 6.15 -6.88
CA ASP A 114 -0.47 4.89 -6.49
C ASP A 114 0.26 4.30 -5.28
N LEU A 115 -0.49 3.60 -4.43
CA LEU A 115 0.02 3.10 -3.16
C LEU A 115 -0.05 1.57 -3.12
N LEU A 116 1.06 0.93 -2.77
CA LEU A 116 1.10 -0.47 -2.39
C LEU A 116 0.89 -0.57 -0.89
N TYR A 117 -0.07 -1.38 -0.46
CA TYR A 117 -0.39 -1.54 0.96
C TYR A 117 -0.70 -2.98 1.35
N LEU A 118 -0.49 -3.27 2.62
CA LEU A 118 -0.86 -4.52 3.26
C LEU A 118 -2.22 -4.36 3.94
N ASP A 119 -3.10 -5.33 3.79
CA ASP A 119 -4.42 -5.33 4.42
C ASP A 119 -4.44 -6.17 5.71
N PRO A 120 -4.48 -5.55 6.91
CA PRO A 120 -4.48 -6.27 8.18
C PRO A 120 -5.73 -7.13 8.41
N LEU A 121 -6.82 -6.90 7.68
CA LEU A 121 -8.07 -7.65 7.83
C LEU A 121 -8.12 -8.92 6.95
N ASP A 122 -7.15 -9.09 6.06
CA ASP A 122 -7.05 -10.22 5.13
C ASP A 122 -5.62 -10.77 5.11
N ASP A 123 -5.16 -11.12 6.32
CA ASP A 123 -3.86 -11.74 6.60
C ASP A 123 -2.65 -11.03 5.96
N PHE A 124 -2.71 -9.70 5.89
CA PHE A 124 -1.70 -8.85 5.23
C PHE A 124 -1.46 -9.21 3.77
N SER A 125 -2.52 -9.58 3.06
CA SER A 125 -2.51 -9.58 1.60
C SER A 125 -2.10 -8.24 1.03
N VAL A 126 -1.55 -8.26 -0.18
CA VAL A 126 -0.97 -7.08 -0.83
C VAL A 126 -1.97 -6.52 -1.83
N TRP A 127 -2.15 -5.22 -1.77
CA TRP A 127 -3.11 -4.48 -2.58
C TRP A 127 -2.47 -3.22 -3.15
N ILE A 128 -3.01 -2.79 -4.28
CA ILE A 128 -2.75 -1.48 -4.88
C ILE A 128 -3.97 -0.61 -4.66
N PHE A 129 -3.73 0.65 -4.29
CA PHE A 129 -4.70 1.73 -4.37
C PHE A 129 -4.34 2.62 -5.55
N HIS A 130 -5.24 2.69 -6.53
CA HIS A 130 -5.09 3.52 -7.72
C HIS A 130 -5.69 4.90 -7.45
N HIS A 131 -4.84 5.92 -7.36
CA HIS A 131 -5.24 7.22 -6.83
C HIS A 131 -6.16 8.00 -7.77
N ASP A 132 -5.98 7.86 -9.09
CA ASP A 132 -6.78 8.55 -10.10
C ASP A 132 -8.25 8.08 -10.12
N GLY A 133 -8.48 6.79 -9.93
CA GLY A 133 -9.81 6.17 -9.95
C GLY A 133 -10.43 5.93 -8.58
N SER A 134 -9.64 6.02 -7.51
CA SER A 134 -10.02 5.56 -6.17
C SER A 134 -10.51 4.11 -6.16
N ASP A 135 -9.84 3.27 -6.95
CA ASP A 135 -10.07 1.83 -7.03
C ASP A 135 -8.93 1.05 -6.37
N VAL A 136 -9.21 -0.20 -6.02
CA VAL A 136 -8.26 -1.07 -5.32
C VAL A 136 -8.17 -2.43 -5.99
N MET A 137 -6.98 -2.98 -6.04
CA MET A 137 -6.72 -4.29 -6.65
C MET A 137 -5.87 -5.14 -5.72
N LYS A 138 -6.33 -6.36 -5.43
CA LYS A 138 -5.52 -7.36 -4.73
C LYS A 138 -4.52 -7.96 -5.72
N VAL A 139 -3.24 -7.97 -5.37
CA VAL A 139 -2.18 -8.47 -6.26
C VAL A 139 -1.59 -9.81 -5.80
N THR A 140 -1.52 -10.05 -4.48
CA THR A 140 -1.06 -11.33 -3.91
C THR A 140 -1.72 -11.61 -2.56
N GLY A 141 -1.63 -12.87 -2.10
CA GLY A 141 -2.12 -13.28 -0.79
C GLY A 141 -1.20 -12.86 0.36
N SER A 142 0.06 -12.54 0.10
CA SER A 142 1.02 -12.10 1.12
C SER A 142 2.18 -11.32 0.51
N ILE A 143 2.89 -10.56 1.36
CA ILE A 143 4.13 -9.87 0.95
C ILE A 143 5.25 -10.83 0.58
N GLY A 144 5.32 -12.02 1.20
CA GLY A 144 6.32 -13.03 0.83
C GLY A 144 6.10 -13.58 -0.57
N GLU A 145 4.84 -13.83 -0.94
CA GLU A 145 4.47 -14.20 -2.31
C GLU A 145 4.79 -13.08 -3.30
N TRP A 146 4.48 -11.83 -2.94
CA TRP A 146 4.79 -10.65 -3.74
C TRP A 146 6.29 -10.54 -4.03
N LEU A 147 7.11 -10.59 -2.99
CA LEU A 147 8.58 -10.53 -3.10
C LEU A 147 9.18 -11.70 -3.90
N SER A 148 8.56 -12.89 -3.87
CA SER A 148 9.04 -14.04 -4.64
C SER A 148 8.86 -13.88 -6.15
N ARG A 149 7.98 -12.96 -6.57
CA ARG A 149 7.64 -12.65 -7.96
C ARG A 149 8.21 -11.32 -8.42
N ALA A 150 8.56 -10.43 -7.49
CA ALA A 150 9.14 -9.14 -7.78
C ALA A 150 10.61 -9.27 -8.24
N VAL A 151 11.04 -8.31 -9.06
CA VAL A 151 12.42 -8.16 -9.52
C VAL A 151 12.98 -6.87 -8.93
N VAL A 152 14.20 -6.92 -8.39
CA VAL A 152 14.91 -5.72 -7.92
C VAL A 152 15.35 -4.92 -9.14
N ALA A 153 15.06 -3.62 -9.18
CA ALA A 153 15.41 -2.72 -10.28
C ALA A 153 16.92 -2.43 -10.37
#